data_AF-A0AAE8QIV3-F1
#
_entry.id   AF-A0AAE8QIV3-F1
#
_cell.length_a   1.000
_cell.length_b   1.000
_cell.length_c   1.000
_cell.angle_alpha   90.00
_cell.angle_beta   90.00
_cell.angle_gamma   90.00
#
_symmetry.space_group_name_H-M   'P 1'
#
loop_
_entity.id
_entity.type
_entity.pdbx_description
1 polymer ?
#
loop_
_entity_poly.entity_id
_entity_poly.type
_entity_poly.pdbx_seq_one_letter_code
_entity_poly.pdbx_strand_id
1 'polypeptide(L)' 'TDYESGSTTQRPQLTECLNYLRDHDGDVLVVWKLDRLGRSVRHVIDTVHNLGERGKAFRSLAEGFDTTTAGGEFLFH' A
#
# COMPACT_ATOMS: atom_id res chain seq x y z
N THR A 1 -12.23 12.08 7.56
CA THR A 1 -10.82 12.42 7.86
C THR A 1 -10.31 11.39 8.84
N ASP A 2 -9.44 10.48 8.40
CA ASP A 2 -8.81 9.52 9.31
C ASP A 2 -7.93 10.26 10.32
N TYR A 3 -8.18 10.03 11.60
CA TYR A 3 -7.44 10.63 12.72
C TYR A 3 -7.04 9.51 13.67
N GLU A 4 -6.05 8.71 13.27
CA GLU A 4 -5.37 7.79 14.17
C GLU A 4 -3.87 8.08 14.22
N SER A 5 -3.45 8.59 15.38
CA SER A 5 -2.07 8.85 15.72
C SER A 5 -1.32 7.54 16.01
N GLY A 6 -0.80 6.88 14.98
CA GLY A 6 0.40 6.02 15.01
C GLY A 6 0.62 4.93 16.08
N SER A 7 -0.30 4.69 17.01
CA SER A 7 -0.02 3.96 18.26
C SER A 7 -0.66 2.57 18.34
N THR A 8 -1.63 2.24 17.49
CA THR A 8 -2.29 0.94 17.51
C THR A 8 -1.61 -0.04 16.57
N THR A 9 -1.20 -1.20 17.10
CA THR A 9 -0.60 -2.32 16.34
C THR A 9 -1.64 -2.99 15.45
N GLN A 10 -2.91 -2.86 15.83
CA GLN A 10 -4.06 -3.26 15.05
C GLN A 10 -4.48 -2.07 14.18
N ARG A 11 -4.38 -2.20 12.86
CA ARG A 11 -4.82 -1.19 11.89
C ARG A 11 -6.10 -1.69 11.20
N PRO A 12 -7.23 -1.75 11.92
CA PRO A 12 -8.45 -2.30 11.36
C PRO A 12 -8.87 -1.54 10.10
N GLN A 13 -8.67 -0.22 10.04
CA GLN A 13 -9.00 0.57 8.85
C GLN A 13 -8.11 0.23 7.63
N LEU A 14 -6.83 -0.08 7.84
CA LEU A 14 -5.96 -0.53 6.73
C LEU A 14 -6.39 -1.91 6.25
N THR A 15 -6.70 -2.82 7.17
CA THR A 15 -7.21 -4.15 6.84
C THR A 15 -8.54 -4.06 6.08
N GLU A 16 -9.49 -3.23 6.54
CA GLU A 16 -10.75 -2.98 5.84
C GLU A 16 -10.52 -2.36 4.47
N CYS A 17 -9.58 -1.42 4.34
CA CYS A 17 -9.23 -0.82 3.05
C CYS A 17 -8.66 -1.88 2.08
N LEU A 18 -7.77 -2.76 2.55
CA LEU A 18 -7.22 -3.87 1.77
C LEU A 18 -8.28 -4.92 1.38
N ASN A 19 -9.27 -5.14 2.25
CA ASN A 19 -10.42 -6.01 1.99
C ASN A 19 -11.42 -5.39 1.01
N TYR A 20 -11.53 -4.06 0.98
CA TYR A 20 -12.38 -3.32 0.05
C TYR A 20 -11.84 -3.34 -1.38
N LEU A 21 -10.51 -3.43 -1.55
CA LEU A 21 -9.89 -3.61 -2.86
C LEU A 21 -10.43 -4.89 -3.48
N ARG A 22 -11.13 -4.75 -4.60
CA ARG A 22 -11.72 -5.88 -5.33
C ARG A 22 -10.59 -6.68 -5.97
N ASP A 23 -10.77 -7.98 -6.13
CA ASP A 23 -9.77 -8.85 -6.76
C ASP A 23 -9.80 -8.74 -8.31
N HIS A 24 -10.22 -7.58 -8.85
CA HIS A 24 -10.19 -7.28 -10.27
C HIS A 24 -8.89 -6.53 -10.59
N ASP A 25 -8.25 -6.87 -11.71
CA ASP A 25 -7.08 -6.15 -12.21
C ASP A 25 -7.34 -4.64 -12.29
N GLY A 26 -6.49 -3.85 -11.64
CA GLY A 26 -6.46 -2.39 -11.78
C GLY A 26 -6.81 -1.58 -10.53
N ASP A 27 -7.17 -2.22 -9.42
CA ASP A 27 -7.34 -1.50 -8.14
C ASP A 27 -5.98 -1.01 -7.62
N VAL A 28 -5.92 0.27 -7.24
CA VAL A 28 -4.68 0.94 -6.79
C VAL A 28 -4.83 1.45 -5.36
N LEU A 29 -3.98 0.99 -4.46
CA LEU A 29 -3.85 1.57 -3.12
C LEU A 29 -3.00 2.84 -3.19
N VAL A 30 -3.62 3.99 -2.93
CA VAL A 30 -2.91 5.28 -2.90
C VAL A 30 -2.69 5.73 -1.47
N VAL A 31 -1.44 6.07 -1.14
CA VAL A 31 -1.07 6.64 0.18
C VAL A 31 -0.33 7.96 0.02
N TRP A 32 -0.42 8.82 1.03
CA TRP A 32 0.32 10.09 1.02
C TRP A 32 1.84 9.88 1.17
N LYS A 33 2.26 9.14 2.21
CA LYS A 33 3.65 8.83 2.53
C LYS A 33 3.79 7.36 2.93
N LEU A 34 4.95 6.76 2.67
CA LEU A 34 5.22 5.35 3.00
C LEU A 34 5.14 5.08 4.51
N ASP A 35 5.53 6.05 5.34
CA ASP A 35 5.45 5.98 6.81
C ASP A 35 4.00 5.84 7.35
N ARG A 36 3.00 6.17 6.51
CA ARG A 36 1.58 5.95 6.82
C ARG A 36 1.16 4.51 6.60
N LEU A 37 1.87 3.73 5.78
CA LEU A 37 1.56 2.33 5.52
C LEU A 37 2.13 1.39 6.59
N GLY A 38 3.26 1.73 7.21
CA GLY A 38 3.87 0.88 8.25
C GLY A 38 4.95 1.60 9.06
N ARG A 39 5.24 1.07 10.26
CA ARG A 39 6.30 1.62 11.14
C ARG A 39 7.71 1.19 10.76
N SER A 40 7.86 0.26 9.80
CA SER A 40 9.14 -0.21 9.30
C SER A 40 9.10 -0.32 7.77
N VAL A 41 10.24 -0.05 7.13
CA VAL A 41 10.41 -0.17 5.68
C VAL A 41 10.07 -1.60 5.22
N ARG A 42 10.48 -2.62 5.98
CA ARG A 42 10.15 -4.01 5.69
C ARG A 42 8.63 -4.25 5.64
N HIS A 43 7.87 -3.76 6.61
CA HIS A 43 6.42 -3.94 6.61
C HIS A 43 5.75 -3.24 5.41
N VAL A 44 6.28 -2.09 5.01
CA VAL A 44 5.80 -1.39 3.81
C VAL A 44 6.07 -2.24 2.56
N ILE A 45 7.29 -2.75 2.41
CA ILE A 45 7.66 -3.62 1.29
C ILE A 45 6.78 -4.87 1.24
N ASP A 46 6.61 -5.56 2.38
CA ASP A 46 5.80 -6.79 2.46
C ASP A 46 4.33 -6.52 2.06
N THR A 47 3.79 -5.35 2.45
CA THR A 47 2.42 -4.95 2.08
C THR A 47 2.30 -4.69 0.58
N VAL A 48 3.26 -3.96 -0.01
CA VAL A 48 3.25 -3.67 -1.44
C VAL A 48 3.45 -4.95 -2.27
N HIS A 49 4.32 -5.85 -1.82
CA HIS A 49 4.49 -7.17 -2.45
C HIS A 49 3.19 -7.99 -2.43
N ASN A 50 2.51 -8.04 -1.28
CA ASN A 50 1.24 -8.75 -1.17
C ASN A 50 0.13 -8.15 -2.04
N LEU A 51 0.15 -6.83 -2.27
CA LEU A 51 -0.74 -6.18 -3.23
C LEU A 51 -0.42 -6.64 -4.67
N GLY A 52 0.86 -6.66 -5.05
CA GLY A 52 1.32 -7.12 -6.36
C GLY A 52 0.92 -8.57 -6.65
N GLU A 53 1.11 -9.48 -5.68
CA GLU A 53 0.68 -10.89 -5.79
C GLU A 53 -0.83 -11.05 -6.04
N ARG A 54 -1.62 -10.04 -5.65
CA ARG A 54 -3.08 -10.02 -5.80
C ARG A 54 -3.53 -9.23 -7.04
N GLY A 55 -2.62 -8.83 -7.93
CA GLY A 55 -2.92 -8.02 -9.12
C GLY A 55 -3.31 -6.57 -8.80
N LYS A 56 -2.97 -6.09 -7.59
CA LYS A 56 -3.29 -4.75 -7.10
C LYS A 56 -2.06 -3.86 -7.20
N ALA A 57 -2.25 -2.63 -7.63
CA ALA A 57 -1.17 -1.67 -7.71
C ALA A 57 -1.10 -0.78 -6.45
N PHE A 58 0.00 -0.07 -6.32
CA PHE A 58 0.31 0.78 -5.18
C PHE A 58 0.95 2.08 -5.65
N ARG A 59 0.53 3.21 -5.08
CA ARG A 59 1.10 4.53 -5.36
C ARG A 59 1.30 5.32 -4.07
N SER A 60 2.47 5.93 -3.91
CA SER A 60 2.74 6.94 -2.89
C SER A 60 2.89 8.34 -3.52
N LEU A 61 2.21 9.32 -2.94
CA LEU A 61 2.16 10.67 -3.49
C LEU A 61 3.40 11.50 -3.13
N ALA A 62 3.94 11.35 -1.92
CA ALA A 62 5.05 12.16 -1.45
C ALA A 62 6.41 11.69 -1.99
N GLU A 63 6.60 10.38 -2.12
CA GLU A 63 7.84 9.78 -2.63
C GLU A 63 7.78 9.54 -4.14
N GLY A 64 6.61 9.73 -4.77
CA GLY A 64 6.40 9.52 -6.20
C GLY A 64 6.51 8.05 -6.61
N PHE A 65 6.32 7.14 -5.66
CA PHE A 65 6.44 5.71 -5.89
C PHE A 65 5.17 5.17 -6.55
N ASP A 66 5.28 4.37 -7.61
CA ASP A 66 4.12 3.93 -8.38
C ASP A 66 4.34 2.59 -9.09
N THR A 67 3.70 1.53 -8.59
CA THR A 67 3.77 0.17 -9.17
C THR A 67 2.84 -0.03 -10.37
N THR A 68 2.04 0.97 -10.76
CA THR A 68 1.30 0.92 -12.04
C THR A 68 2.21 1.15 -13.25
N THR A 69 3.44 1.59 -13.01
CA THR A 69 4.44 1.81 -14.06
C THR A 69 5.31 0.57 -14.20
N ALA A 70 5.73 0.24 -15.43
CA ALA A 70 6.63 -0.88 -15.68
C ALA A 70 7.94 -0.81 -14.86
N GLY A 71 8.42 0.41 -14.57
CA GLY A 71 9.60 0.61 -13.72
C GLY A 71 9.32 0.38 -12.22
N GLY A 72 8.15 0.77 -11.74
CA GLY A 72 7.76 0.55 -10.34
C GLY A 72 7.32 -0.89 -10.05
N GLU A 73 6.72 -1.58 -11.02
CA GLU A 73 6.42 -3.01 -10.96
C GLU A 73 7.72 -3.83 -10.84
N PHE A 74 8.74 -3.50 -11.64
CA PHE A 74 10.03 -4.20 -11.65
C PHE A 74 10.81 -4.05 -10.34
N LEU A 75 10.62 -2.97 -9.59
CA LEU A 75 11.28 -2.74 -8.30
C LEU A 75 10.79 -3.68 -7.19
N PHE A 76 9.68 -4.39 -7.42
CA PHE A 76 8.97 -5.21 -6.41
C PHE A 76 8.85 -6.68 -6.81
N HIS A 77 9.46 -7.08 -7.93
CA HIS A 77 9.63 -8.47 -8.36
C HIS A 77 11.07 -8.95 -8.10
#